data_AF-A0A7T5RSN3-F1
#
_entry.id   AF-A0A7T5RSN3-F1
#
_cell.length_a   1.000
_cell.length_b   1.000
_cell.length_c   1.000
_cell.angle_alpha   90.00
_cell.angle_beta   90.00
_cell.angle_gamma   90.00
#
_symmetry.space_group_name_H-M   'P 1'
#
loop_
_entity.id
_entity.type
_entity.pdbx_description
1 polymer ?
#
loop_
_entity_poly.entity_id
_entity_poly.type
_entity_poly.pdbx_seq_one_letter_code
_entity_poly.pdbx_strand_id
1 'polypeptide(L)' 'MQVYKLYKVDGENLSRLRKECPRCGRGYFMAQHESRHTCGHCGYTTYSTKA' A
#
# COMPACT_ATOMS: atom_id res chain seq x y z
N MET A 1 10.60 -3.80 6.58
CA MET A 1 9.14 -3.88 6.77
C MET A 1 8.70 -5.31 6.51
N GLN A 2 7.98 -5.94 7.44
CA GLN A 2 7.50 -7.32 7.26
C GLN A 2 6.15 -7.30 6.53
N VAL A 3 6.09 -7.96 5.37
CA VAL A 3 4.97 -7.88 4.42
C VAL A 3 3.68 -8.52 4.96
N TYR A 4 3.79 -9.55 5.82
CA TYR A 4 2.64 -10.22 6.42
C TYR A 4 1.76 -9.29 7.28
N LYS A 5 2.34 -8.22 7.86
CA LYS A 5 1.60 -7.24 8.68
C LYS A 5 0.65 -6.35 7.87
N LEU A 6 0.75 -6.39 6.53
CA LEU A 6 -0.10 -5.62 5.62
C LEU A 6 -1.34 -6.40 5.17
N TYR A 7 -1.47 -7.63 5.64
CA TYR A 7 -2.63 -8.47 5.41
C TYR A 7 -3.35 -8.65 6.74
N LYS A 8 -4.63 -8.30 6.76
CA LYS A 8 -5.52 -8.59 7.88
C LYS A 8 -6.41 -9.74 7.47
N VAL A 9 -6.31 -10.84 8.21
CA VAL A 9 -7.12 -12.04 8.01
C VAL A 9 -8.28 -11.96 8.98
N ASP A 10 -9.48 -11.72 8.46
CA ASP A 10 -10.74 -11.75 9.22
C ASP A 10 -11.47 -13.03 8.83
N GLY A 11 -11.15 -14.13 9.50
CA GLY A 11 -11.68 -15.47 9.20
C GLY A 11 -11.32 -15.91 7.78
N GLU A 12 -12.32 -16.03 6.90
CA GLU A 12 -12.16 -16.40 5.49
C GLU A 12 -11.76 -15.23 4.58
N ASN A 13 -11.87 -13.98 5.07
CA ASN A 13 -11.62 -12.80 4.28
C ASN A 13 -10.20 -12.27 4.49
N LEU A 14 -9.45 -12.17 3.39
CA LEU A 14 -8.10 -11.62 3.37
C LEU A 14 -8.16 -10.16 2.90
N SER A 15 -8.13 -9.23 3.84
CA SER A 15 -8.16 -7.80 3.56
C SER A 15 -6.74 -7.24 3.47
N ARG A 16 -6.45 -6.54 2.36
CA ARG A 16 -5.16 -5.86 2.14
C ARG A 16 -5.23 -4.47 2.77
N LEU A 17 -4.36 -4.19 3.74
CA LEU A 17 -4.38 -2.94 4.52
C LEU A 17 -3.80 -1.75 3.77
N ARG A 18 -2.91 -1.97 2.79
CA ARG A 18 -2.25 -0.91 2.03
C ARG A 18 -2.49 -1.04 0.53
N LYS A 19 -2.49 0.11 -0.15
CA LYS A 19 -2.58 0.20 -1.61
C LYS A 19 -1.36 -0.43 -2.26
N GLU A 20 -1.58 -1.16 -3.34
CA GLU A 20 -0.52 -1.65 -4.22
C GLU A 20 -0.06 -0.54 -5.16
N CYS A 21 1.20 -0.59 -5.59
CA CYS A 21 1.74 0.37 -6.54
C CYS A 21 1.21 0.07 -7.95
N PRO A 22 0.57 1.04 -8.63
CA PRO A 22 0.04 0.81 -9.98
C PRO A 22 1.14 0.58 -11.03
N ARG A 23 2.39 1.00 -10.75
CA ARG A 23 3.53 0.83 -11.66
C ARG A 23 4.31 -0.47 -11.46
N CYS A 24 4.52 -0.87 -10.21
CA CYS A 24 5.29 -2.08 -9.91
C CYS A 24 4.43 -3.35 -9.88
N GLY A 25 3.11 -3.21 -9.73
CA GLY A 25 2.18 -4.32 -9.70
C GLY A 25 2.05 -5.00 -8.34
N ARG A 26 1.53 -6.23 -8.37
CA ARG A 26 1.10 -6.98 -7.19
C ARG A 26 2.27 -7.28 -6.25
N GLY A 27 2.04 -7.11 -4.95
CA GLY A 27 3.05 -7.33 -3.90
C GLY A 27 3.90 -6.09 -3.57
N TYR A 28 3.85 -5.03 -4.37
CA TYR A 28 4.50 -3.76 -4.05
C TYR A 28 3.55 -2.83 -3.31
N PHE A 29 3.60 -2.87 -1.99
CA PHE A 29 2.79 -1.98 -1.15
C PHE A 29 3.35 -0.57 -1.12
N MET A 30 2.48 0.41 -1.32
CA MET A 30 2.82 1.82 -1.11
C MET A 30 2.83 2.14 0.39
N ALA A 31 3.83 2.89 0.84
CA ALA A 31 3.87 3.47 2.17
C ALA A 31 2.82 4.58 2.24
N GLN A 32 1.90 4.46 3.20
CA GLN A 32 0.86 5.44 3.43
C GLN A 32 1.34 6.45 4.47
N HIS A 33 1.43 7.71 4.06
CA HIS A 33 1.60 8.87 4.93
C HIS A 33 0.30 9.68 4.89
N GLU A 34 0.16 10.64 5.81
CA GLU A 34 -1.05 11.45 5.96
C GLU A 34 -1.43 12.22 4.68
N SER A 35 -0.44 12.75 3.96
CA SER A 35 -0.64 13.57 2.75
C SER A 35 -0.23 12.88 1.44
N ARG A 36 0.37 11.68 1.50
CA ARG A 36 0.92 11.01 0.32
C ARG A 36 1.03 9.50 0.48
N HIS A 37 0.97 8.79 -0.62
CA HIS A 37 1.40 7.40 -0.72
C HIS A 37 2.67 7.32 -1.56
N THR A 38 3.70 6.66 -1.07
CA THR A 38 5.00 6.55 -1.77
C THR A 38 5.35 5.10 -2.01
N CYS A 39 5.85 4.76 -3.20
CA CYS A 39 6.41 3.45 -3.50
C CYS A 39 7.92 3.47 -3.26
N GLY A 40 8.39 2.65 -2.32
CA GLY A 40 9.84 2.53 -2.03
C GLY A 40 10.66 1.84 -3.12
N HIS A 41 10.02 1.17 -4.09
CA HIS A 41 10.72 0.46 -5.17
C HIS A 41 10.96 1.34 -6.40
N CYS A 42 9.95 2.06 -6.88
CA CYS A 42 10.05 2.86 -8.10
C CYS A 42 10.01 4.38 -7.86
N GLY A 43 9.96 4.84 -6.61
CA GLY A 43 9.87 6.26 -6.24
C GLY A 43 8.53 6.92 -6.55
N TYR A 44 7.55 6.18 -7.07
CA TYR A 44 6.24 6.73 -7.43
C TYR A 44 5.48 7.24 -6.21
N THR A 45 5.06 8.49 -6.25
CA THR A 45 4.35 9.14 -5.15
C THR A 45 3.00 9.64 -5.64
N THR A 46 1.92 9.24 -4.98
CA THR A 46 0.59 9.81 -5.19
C THR A 46 0.21 10.66 -3.99
N TYR A 47 -0.22 11.89 -4.25
CA TYR A 47 -0.73 12.77 -3.20
C TYR A 47 -2.23 12.54 -3.10
N SER A 48 -2.68 12.00 -1.97
CA SER A 48 -4.12 11.92 -1.69
C SER A 48 -4.54 13.28 -1.14
N THR A 49 -4.81 14.24 -2.01
CA THR A 49 -5.64 15.39 -1.65
C THR A 49 -7.01 14.85 -1.30
N LYS A 50 -7.33 14.71 -0.01
CA LYS A 50 -8.72 14.66 0.42
C LYS A 50 -9.31 16.02 0.00
N ALA A 51 -10.09 16.02 -1.07
CA ALA A 51 -10.98 17.12 -1.41
C ALA A 51 -12.13 17.16 -0.40
#